data_AF-A0A936EUX9-F1
#
_entry.id   AF-A0A936EUX9-F1
#
_cell.length_a   1.000
_cell.length_b   1.000
_cell.length_c   1.000
_cell.angle_alpha   90.00
_cell.angle_beta   90.00
_cell.angle_gamma   90.00
#
_symmetry.space_group_name_H-M   'P 1'
#
loop_
_entity.id
_entity.type
_entity.pdbx_description
1 polymer ?
#
loop_
_entity_poly.entity_id
_entity_poly.type
_entity_poly.pdbx_seq_one_letter_code
_entity_poly.pdbx_strand_id
1 'polypeptide(L)'
;MAEEVYLWPENVAAWRCWCELQTQWRSGMGGATGLDYSGVRAYLDEEGHAGEPRREIMAGIRAAERAVLEVWSDQRERAAREREGPQFGR
;
A
#
# COMPACT_ATOMS: atom_id res chain seq x y z
N MET A 1 11.79 -4.84 -20.00
CA MET A 1 12.35 -3.49 -19.79
C MET A 1 11.67 -2.93 -18.55
N ALA A 2 12.39 -2.64 -17.49
CA ALA A 2 11.80 -1.95 -16.34
C ALA A 2 11.54 -0.48 -16.72
N GLU A 3 10.40 0.07 -16.32
CA GLU A 3 10.12 1.49 -16.48
C GLU A 3 10.89 2.26 -15.40
N GLU A 4 11.67 3.27 -15.81
CA GLU A 4 12.38 4.15 -14.89
C GLU A 4 11.43 5.21 -14.37
N VAL A 5 11.32 5.31 -13.05
CA VAL A 5 10.52 6.33 -12.35
C VAL A 5 11.40 7.09 -11.37
N TYR A 6 11.14 8.38 -11.24
CA TYR A 6 11.88 9.25 -10.34
C TYR A 6 11.06 9.56 -9.10
N LEU A 7 11.73 9.59 -7.94
CA LEU A 7 11.16 10.04 -6.69
C LEU A 7 11.64 11.45 -6.39
N TRP A 8 10.70 12.27 -5.91
CA TRP A 8 11.00 13.57 -5.35
C TRP A 8 11.79 13.36 -4.05
N PRO A 9 12.85 14.16 -3.77
CA PRO A 9 13.75 13.95 -2.65
C PRO A 9 13.05 13.76 -1.30
N GLU A 10 11.99 14.53 -1.05
CA GLU A 10 11.17 14.49 0.15
C GLU A 10 10.45 13.15 0.37
N ASN A 11 10.17 12.41 -0.72
CA ASN A 11 9.46 11.14 -0.67
C ASN A 11 10.40 9.94 -0.50
N VAL A 12 11.71 10.12 -0.60
CA VAL A 12 12.68 9.02 -0.58
C VAL A 12 12.63 8.26 0.74
N ALA A 13 12.55 8.97 1.87
CA ALA A 13 12.47 8.33 3.19
C ALA A 13 11.17 7.53 3.34
N ALA A 14 10.04 8.13 2.97
CA ALA A 14 8.74 7.47 3.03
C ALA A 14 8.69 6.22 2.14
N TRP A 15 9.25 6.31 0.92
CA TRP A 15 9.33 5.20 -0.02
C TRP A 15 10.17 4.04 0.52
N ARG A 16 11.33 4.32 1.12
CA ARG A 16 12.19 3.28 1.72
C ARG A 16 11.47 2.54 2.84
N CYS A 17 10.89 3.28 3.80
CA CYS A 17 10.11 2.66 4.87
C CYS A 17 8.92 1.87 4.33
N TRP A 18 8.22 2.41 3.32
CA TRP A 18 7.11 1.74 2.66
C TRP A 18 7.51 0.38 2.06
N CYS A 19 8.65 0.29 1.39
CA CYS A 19 9.16 -0.97 0.81
C CYS A 19 9.40 -2.06 1.86
N GLU A 20 9.82 -1.69 3.08
CA GLU A 20 10.06 -2.65 4.17
C GLU A 20 8.75 -3.12 4.84
N LEU A 21 7.68 -2.33 4.75
CA LEU A 21 6.40 -2.58 5.42
C LEU A 21 5.43 -3.44 4.60
N GLN A 22 5.83 -3.95 3.43
CA GLN A 22 4.95 -4.67 2.50
C GLN A 22 4.36 -5.98 3.05
N THR A 23 4.87 -6.49 4.17
CA THR A 23 4.38 -7.71 4.83
C THR A 23 3.40 -7.43 5.97
N GLN A 24 3.27 -6.18 6.41
CA GLN A 24 2.54 -5.79 7.63
C GLN A 24 1.07 -5.46 7.35
N TRP A 25 0.39 -6.26 6.53
CA TRP A 25 -1.03 -6.07 6.21
C TRP A 25 -1.92 -6.82 7.18
N ARG A 26 -2.98 -6.14 7.63
CA ARG A 26 -4.13 -6.78 8.26
C ARG A 26 -5.01 -7.37 7.16
N SER A 27 -5.33 -8.65 7.26
CA SER A 27 -6.17 -9.37 6.30
C SER A 27 -7.40 -9.99 6.97
N GLY A 28 -8.50 -10.03 6.22
CA GLY A 28 -9.76 -10.68 6.61
C GLY A 28 -10.31 -11.58 5.50
N MET A 29 -11.56 -12.03 5.63
CA MET A 29 -12.21 -12.89 4.62
C MET A 29 -12.22 -12.30 3.19
N GLY A 30 -12.08 -10.98 3.06
CA GLY A 30 -12.01 -10.27 1.77
C GLY A 30 -10.59 -9.87 1.32
N GLY A 31 -9.54 -10.35 1.99
CA GLY A 31 -8.15 -9.98 1.71
C GLY A 31 -7.62 -8.87 2.62
N ALA A 32 -6.52 -8.23 2.20
CA ALA A 32 -5.88 -7.16 2.95
C ALA A 32 -6.75 -5.88 2.99
N THR A 33 -6.93 -5.33 4.19
CA THR A 33 -7.81 -4.15 4.43
C THR A 33 -7.03 -2.90 4.81
N GLY A 34 -5.78 -3.03 5.25
CA GLY A 34 -4.93 -1.92 5.66
C GLY A 34 -3.66 -2.41 6.34
N LEU A 35 -2.67 -1.54 6.48
CA LEU A 35 -1.45 -1.76 7.22
C LEU A 35 -1.72 -1.77 8.73
N ASP A 36 -0.95 -2.59 9.44
CA ASP A 36 -0.96 -2.56 10.90
C ASP A 36 -0.16 -1.36 11.42
N TYR A 37 -0.84 -0.26 11.71
CA TYR A 37 -0.18 0.97 12.14
C TYR A 37 0.59 0.84 13.45
N SER A 38 0.29 -0.15 14.31
CA SER A 38 1.15 -0.49 15.45
C SER A 38 2.52 -0.98 14.99
N GLY A 39 2.56 -1.95 14.08
CA GLY A 39 3.79 -2.45 13.47
C GLY A 39 4.55 -1.36 12.70
N VAL A 40 3.84 -0.57 11.89
CA VAL A 40 4.43 0.58 11.17
C VAL A 40 5.10 1.55 12.16
N ARG A 41 4.41 1.89 13.25
CA ARG A 41 4.95 2.80 14.26
C ARG A 41 6.17 2.21 14.98
N ALA A 42 6.11 0.93 15.34
CA ALA A 42 7.24 0.25 15.96
C ALA A 42 8.47 0.25 15.05
N TYR A 43 8.29 -0.07 13.77
CA TYR A 43 9.35 -0.02 12.76
C TYR A 43 9.95 1.41 12.61
N LEU A 44 9.10 2.44 12.53
CA LEU A 44 9.60 3.82 12.43
C LEU A 44 10.36 4.26 13.70
N ASP A 45 9.94 3.78 14.87
CA ASP A 45 10.63 4.05 16.12
C ASP A 45 12.00 3.30 16.18
N GLU A 46 12.09 2.07 15.63
CA GLU A 46 13.35 1.30 15.48
C GLU A 46 14.34 1.94 14.50
N GLU A 47 13.86 2.50 13.40
CA GLU A 47 14.66 3.28 12.43
C GLU A 47 15.09 4.66 12.98
N GLY A 48 14.65 5.03 14.19
CA GLY A 48 15.00 6.29 14.85
C GLY A 48 14.26 7.52 14.30
N HIS A 49 13.16 7.33 13.57
CA HIS A 49 12.35 8.44 13.10
C HIS A 49 11.49 9.02 14.23
N ALA A 50 11.59 10.33 14.43
CA ALA A 50 10.81 11.04 15.46
C ALA A 50 10.26 12.38 14.94
N GLY A 51 9.40 13.01 15.73
CA GLY A 51 8.95 14.38 15.50
C GLY A 51 8.23 14.59 14.17
N GLU A 52 8.61 15.65 13.46
CA GLU A 52 8.05 16.03 12.16
C GLU A 52 8.42 15.06 11.02
N PRO A 53 9.69 14.63 10.84
CA PRO A 53 10.04 13.64 9.82
C PRO A 53 9.21 12.36 9.91
N ARG A 54 8.95 11.86 11.13
CA ARG A 54 8.08 10.69 11.31
C ARG A 54 6.66 10.92 10.80
N ARG A 55 6.11 12.13 11.01
CA ARG A 55 4.76 12.46 10.54
C ARG A 55 4.68 12.52 9.03
N GLU A 56 5.71 13.04 8.38
CA GLU A 56 5.81 13.11 6.92
C GLU A 56 5.96 11.71 6.30
N ILE A 57 6.86 10.89 6.85
CA ILE A 57 7.03 9.49 6.44
C ILE A 57 5.71 8.73 6.59
N MET A 58 5.05 8.87 7.74
CA MET A 58 3.75 8.23 7.97
C MET A 58 2.68 8.73 7.00
N ALA A 59 2.70 10.01 6.60
CA ALA A 59 1.78 10.54 5.60
C ALA A 59 2.02 9.92 4.22
N GLY A 60 3.28 9.75 3.81
CA GLY A 60 3.65 9.06 2.57
C GLY A 60 3.23 7.59 2.58
N ILE A 61 3.45 6.88 3.69
CA ILE A 61 3.02 5.48 3.86
C ILE A 61 1.50 5.35 3.71
N ARG A 62 0.71 6.24 4.33
CA ARG A 62 -0.76 6.23 4.18
C ARG A 62 -1.22 6.52 2.75
N ALA A 63 -0.50 7.38 2.02
CA ALA A 63 -0.81 7.66 0.63
C ALA A 63 -0.57 6.42 -0.25
N ALA A 64 0.57 5.73 -0.06
CA ALA A 64 0.88 4.51 -0.77
C ALA A 64 -0.09 3.36 -0.42
N GLU A 65 -0.44 3.22 0.86
CA GLU A 65 -1.46 2.26 1.32
C GLU A 65 -2.78 2.44 0.59
N ARG A 66 -3.29 3.68 0.53
CA ARG A 66 -4.54 3.99 -0.16
C ARG A 66 -4.47 3.59 -1.64
N ALA A 67 -3.40 3.98 -2.33
CA ALA A 67 -3.21 3.64 -3.74
C ALA A 67 -3.20 2.12 -3.97
N VAL A 68 -2.53 1.36 -3.09
CA VAL A 68 -2.54 -0.12 -3.18
C VAL A 68 -3.93 -0.70 -2.95
N LEU A 69 -4.67 -0.21 -1.96
CA LEU A 69 -6.04 -0.68 -1.68
C LEU A 69 -6.99 -0.39 -2.85
N GLU A 70 -6.86 0.77 -3.49
CA GLU A 70 -7.60 1.13 -4.71
C GLU A 70 -7.28 0.17 -5.85
N VAL A 71 -5.99 -0.04 -6.16
CA VAL A 71 -5.55 -0.96 -7.22
C VAL A 71 -6.04 -2.38 -6.96
N TRP A 72 -5.94 -2.88 -5.73
CA TRP A 72 -6.42 -4.22 -5.39
C TRP A 72 -7.94 -4.32 -5.46
N SER A 73 -8.68 -3.25 -5.14
CA SER A 73 -10.13 -3.21 -5.33
C SER A 73 -10.50 -3.35 -6.80
N ASP A 74 -9.90 -2.52 -7.66
CA ASP A 74 -10.12 -2.56 -9.10
C ASP A 74 -9.79 -3.93 -9.70
N GLN A 75 -8.68 -4.54 -9.26
CA GLN A 75 -8.28 -5.87 -9.72
C GLN A 75 -9.32 -6.94 -9.33
N ARG A 76 -9.87 -6.88 -8.12
CA ARG A 76 -10.93 -7.81 -7.69
C ARG A 76 -12.20 -7.63 -8.51
N GLU A 77 -12.62 -6.39 -8.75
CA GLU A 77 -13.80 -6.09 -9.57
C GLU A 77 -13.63 -6.58 -11.01
N ARG A 78 -12.46 -6.35 -11.61
CA ARG A 78 -12.13 -6.86 -12.95
C ARG A 78 -12.16 -8.38 -12.99
N ALA A 79 -11.51 -9.03 -12.02
CA ALA A 79 -11.49 -10.49 -11.92
C ALA A 79 -12.89 -11.08 -11.70
N ALA A 80 -13.78 -10.40 -10.96
CA ALA A 80 -15.17 -10.82 -10.79
C ALA A 80 -15.94 -10.74 -12.12
N ARG A 81 -15.83 -9.63 -12.86
CA ARG A 81 -16.47 -9.45 -14.17
C ARG A 81 -16.01 -10.48 -15.20
N GLU A 82 -14.72 -10.81 -15.20
CA GLU A 82 -14.17 -11.84 -16.09
C GLU A 82 -14.71 -13.25 -15.75
N ARG A 83 -14.90 -13.56 -14.46
CA ARG A 83 -15.49 -14.82 -14.01
C ARG A 83 -16.96 -14.95 -14.35
N GLU A 84 -17.69 -13.83 -14.40
CA GLU A 84 -19.12 -13.80 -14.72
C GLU A 84 -19.39 -14.07 -16.21
N GLY A 85 -18.42 -13.83 -17.10
CA GLY A 85 -18.47 -14.20 -18.54
C GLY A 85 -19.64 -13.55 -19.31
N PRO A 86 -19.61 -13.53 -20.67
CA PRO A 86 -20.78 -13.11 -21.41
C PRO A 86 -21.89 -14.14 -21.16
N GLN A 87 -22.95 -13.72 -20.47
CA GLN A 87 -24.23 -14.42 -20.44
C GLN A 87 -24.74 -14.55 -21.89
N PHE A 88 -24.37 -15.65 -22.56
CA PHE A 88 -24.98 -16.00 -23.84
C PHE A 88 -26.45 -16.26 -23.57
N GLY A 89 -27.27 -15.26 -23.89
CA GLY A 89 -28.71 -15.30 -23.81
C GLY A 89 -29.23 -16.51 -24.58
N ARG A 90 -30.03 -17.30 -23.89
CA ARG A 90 -30.76 -18.44 -24.45
C ARG A 90 -31.91 -17.96 -25.33
#